data_AF-A0A937Z9R1-F1
#
_entry.id   AF-A0A937Z9R1-F1
#
_cell.length_a   1.000
_cell.length_b   1.000
_cell.length_c   1.000
_cell.angle_alpha   90.00
_cell.angle_beta   90.00
_cell.angle_gamma   90.00
#
_symmetry.space_group_name_H-M   'P 1'
#
loop_
_entity.id
_entity.type
_entity.pdbx_description
1 polymer ?
#
loop_
_entity_poly.entity_id
_entity_poly.type
_entity_poly.pdbx_seq_one_letter_code
_entity_poly.pdbx_strand_id
1 'polypeptide(L)'
;MHTPLESWGDYEPQTGILNAMQPVMGPPYDTRSVGDALLALAQAAGHDPPREFGAPGLREYLFARWARQGPVEELLQRGVRSGPPAPEPLPGAEWAPRLADFGQPDESAGLRLHMHPSATLFDGRGANRSWLQEHPDPMTKVAWSSWVEMHPEDAAQAGLQAGDTAQVTAGRASYAAPVVITPGVARGTVAVPLGQGHAAYGRYAQGVGANAFALPPGGGLTVAKARHALPLPCADGSPYQHGRELARVTRDGETPEHEELRLPLPEGYTREGDMLAGHPHRDHRWAMAVDLNRCTGCGACAVACQAENNIGVVGSSQFARHRMMAWIRVDRYYDWSDPTAPVLFLPLMCQHCDAAPCEPVCPVFAAAHSEEGLNMQVYNRCIGTRYCANNCPYKVRRFNWLDWEWPEPLNWQANPDVTVRSRGVMEKCTFCIQRIREAEVRARREDRPLRDGEVMPACAQTCPAEALTFGDLMDPSTRIARLVAEDRRAYQLLGELNTKPAVFYLSRRVEGEERRRSSPPTYGTA
;
A
#
# COMPACT_ATOMS: atom_id res chain seq x y z
N MET A 1 -12.53 21.98 11.83
CA MET A 1 -13.03 21.95 10.43
C MET A 1 -13.55 20.55 10.16
N HIS A 2 -14.65 20.43 9.41
CA HIS A 2 -15.18 19.12 9.04
C HIS A 2 -14.16 18.30 8.26
N THR A 3 -14.20 16.98 8.43
CA THR A 3 -13.56 16.01 7.53
C THR A 3 -14.43 15.80 6.28
N PRO A 4 -13.89 15.21 5.19
CA PRO A 4 -14.69 14.90 4.00
C PRO A 4 -15.89 13.97 4.27
N LEU A 5 -15.88 13.20 5.37
CA LEU A 5 -16.99 12.31 5.75
C LEU A 5 -18.13 13.04 6.50
N GLU A 6 -17.91 14.29 6.89
CA GLU A 6 -18.82 15.14 7.68
C GLU A 6 -19.35 16.33 6.87
N SER A 7 -18.86 16.53 5.64
CA SER A 7 -19.16 17.71 4.83
C SER A 7 -19.83 17.34 3.51
N TRP A 8 -20.83 18.13 3.13
CA TRP A 8 -21.26 18.20 1.74
C TRP A 8 -20.20 18.89 0.90
N GLY A 9 -20.01 18.42 -0.32
CA GLY A 9 -19.10 19.02 -1.29
C GLY A 9 -19.35 18.46 -2.69
N ASP A 10 -18.65 19.01 -3.67
CA ASP A 10 -18.44 18.38 -4.96
C ASP A 10 -16.97 18.51 -5.37
N TYR A 11 -16.55 17.66 -6.31
CA TYR A 11 -15.25 17.77 -6.95
C TYR A 11 -15.34 17.25 -8.39
N GLU A 12 -14.48 17.81 -9.24
CA GLU A 12 -14.44 17.51 -10.66
C GLU A 12 -13.02 17.02 -10.99
N PRO A 13 -12.75 15.70 -10.90
CA PRO A 13 -11.41 15.16 -11.14
C PRO A 13 -10.99 15.30 -12.61
N GLN A 14 -11.97 15.36 -13.51
CA GLN A 14 -11.79 15.66 -14.93
C GLN A 14 -12.96 16.52 -15.39
N THR A 15 -12.69 17.48 -16.28
CA THR A 15 -13.72 18.33 -16.88
C THR A 15 -14.88 17.50 -17.44
N GLY A 16 -16.10 17.83 -17.04
CA GLY A 16 -17.33 17.11 -17.38
C GLY A 16 -17.71 15.98 -16.41
N ILE A 17 -16.89 15.65 -15.41
CA ILE A 17 -17.19 14.59 -14.44
C ILE A 17 -17.43 15.20 -13.06
N LEU A 18 -18.69 15.44 -12.72
CA LEU A 18 -19.06 15.94 -11.40
C LEU A 18 -19.22 14.78 -10.40
N ASN A 19 -18.49 14.81 -9.29
CA ASN A 19 -18.67 13.88 -8.18
C ASN A 19 -19.26 14.61 -6.97
N ALA A 20 -20.29 14.01 -6.37
CA ALA A 20 -20.87 14.53 -5.13
C ALA A 20 -20.18 13.92 -3.91
N MET A 21 -19.70 14.78 -3.01
CA MET A 21 -19.21 14.39 -1.69
C MET A 21 -20.39 14.43 -0.71
N GLN A 22 -20.77 13.25 -0.22
CA GLN A 22 -21.89 13.07 0.70
C GLN A 22 -21.36 12.77 2.11
N PRO A 23 -21.84 13.47 3.14
CA PRO A 23 -21.48 13.13 4.51
C PRO A 23 -22.12 11.79 4.89
N VAL A 24 -21.32 10.91 5.49
CA VAL A 24 -21.76 9.59 5.99
C VAL A 24 -21.92 9.57 7.50
N MET A 25 -21.54 10.66 8.18
CA MET A 25 -21.72 10.85 9.61
C MET A 25 -21.95 12.32 9.95
N GLY A 26 -22.59 12.57 11.10
CA GLY A 26 -22.63 13.91 11.70
C GLY A 26 -21.28 14.29 12.33
N PRO A 27 -20.99 15.58 12.52
CA PRO A 27 -19.74 16.02 13.12
C PRO A 27 -19.65 15.57 14.59
N PRO A 28 -18.60 14.84 14.99
CA PRO A 28 -18.41 14.37 16.37
C PRO A 28 -18.00 15.49 17.33
N TYR A 29 -17.53 16.61 16.78
CA TYR A 29 -17.07 17.78 17.52
C TYR A 29 -17.75 19.04 16.98
N ASP A 30 -17.76 20.11 17.78
CA ASP A 30 -18.22 21.43 17.35
C ASP A 30 -17.27 22.01 16.30
N THR A 31 -17.53 21.65 15.05
CA THR A 31 -16.74 22.03 13.89
C THR A 31 -17.65 22.56 12.79
N ARG A 32 -17.04 23.18 11.78
CA ARG A 32 -17.73 23.74 10.62
C ARG A 32 -17.05 23.28 9.33
N SER A 33 -17.80 23.14 8.25
CA SER A 33 -17.23 22.88 6.92
C SER A 33 -16.42 24.09 6.42
N VAL A 34 -15.45 23.84 5.54
CA VAL A 34 -14.65 24.92 4.95
C VAL A 34 -15.54 25.89 4.16
N GLY A 35 -16.48 25.37 3.36
CA GLY A 35 -17.37 26.21 2.57
C GLY A 35 -18.31 27.06 3.42
N ASP A 36 -18.89 26.51 4.50
CA ASP A 36 -19.71 27.30 5.43
C ASP A 36 -18.89 28.37 6.16
N ALA A 37 -17.62 28.08 6.46
CA ALA A 37 -16.73 29.08 7.05
C ALA A 37 -16.43 30.23 6.08
N LEU A 38 -16.20 29.92 4.79
CA LEU A 38 -15.98 30.93 3.74
C LEU A 38 -17.23 31.78 3.49
N LEU A 39 -18.42 31.16 3.45
CA LEU A 39 -19.69 31.87 3.30
C LEU A 39 -19.94 32.81 4.48
N ALA A 40 -19.72 32.33 5.71
CA ALA A 40 -19.86 33.17 6.90
C ALA A 40 -18.89 34.35 6.91
N LEU A 41 -17.64 34.15 6.46
CA LEU A 41 -16.65 35.22 6.31
C LEU A 41 -17.07 36.25 5.24
N ALA A 42 -17.57 35.79 4.10
CA ALA A 42 -18.05 36.66 3.03
C ALA A 42 -19.22 37.54 3.52
N GLN A 43 -20.21 36.94 4.20
CA GLN A 43 -21.33 37.66 4.79
C GLN A 43 -20.88 38.67 5.84
N ALA A 44 -19.94 38.30 6.72
CA ALA A 44 -19.38 39.21 7.71
C ALA A 44 -18.61 40.38 7.06
N ALA A 45 -18.07 40.20 5.86
CA ALA A 45 -17.44 41.25 5.06
C ALA A 45 -18.43 42.09 4.23
N GLY A 46 -19.75 41.87 4.38
CA GLY A 46 -20.78 42.59 3.63
C GLY A 46 -21.01 42.09 2.21
N HIS A 47 -20.47 40.90 1.87
CA HIS A 47 -20.73 40.23 0.60
C HIS A 47 -21.82 39.18 0.79
N ASP A 48 -23.03 39.51 0.36
CA ASP A 48 -24.12 38.55 0.31
C ASP A 48 -23.85 37.48 -0.76
N PRO A 49 -24.17 36.21 -0.51
CA PRO A 49 -24.14 35.19 -1.54
C PRO A 49 -25.05 35.61 -2.72
N PRO A 50 -24.71 35.23 -3.97
CA PRO A 50 -25.50 35.63 -5.12
C PRO A 50 -26.98 35.28 -4.91
N ARG A 51 -27.88 36.27 -5.10
CA ARG A 51 -29.33 36.12 -4.90
C ARG A 51 -29.93 34.92 -5.62
N GLU A 52 -29.29 34.52 -6.72
CA GLU A 52 -29.68 33.39 -7.55
C GLU A 52 -29.56 32.01 -6.86
N PHE A 53 -28.78 31.91 -5.78
CA PHE A 53 -28.64 30.69 -4.97
C PHE A 53 -29.35 30.78 -3.62
N GLY A 54 -29.53 31.99 -3.06
CA GLY A 54 -30.40 32.25 -1.89
C GLY A 54 -30.08 31.43 -0.62
N ALA A 55 -28.92 30.78 -0.59
CA ALA A 55 -28.61 29.70 0.33
C ALA A 55 -27.85 30.20 1.56
N PRO A 56 -28.31 29.89 2.79
CA PRO A 56 -27.62 30.27 4.03
C PRO A 56 -26.35 29.44 4.28
N GLY A 57 -26.18 28.29 3.62
CA GLY A 57 -25.07 27.36 3.81
C GLY A 57 -24.62 26.68 2.51
N LEU A 58 -23.47 26.00 2.59
CA LEU A 58 -22.82 25.32 1.48
C LEU A 58 -23.72 24.24 0.87
N ARG A 59 -24.44 23.50 1.71
CA ARG A 59 -25.32 22.42 1.27
C ARG A 59 -26.43 22.96 0.37
N GLU A 60 -27.14 23.99 0.80
CA GLU A 60 -28.25 24.57 0.03
C GLU A 60 -27.74 25.16 -1.29
N TYR A 61 -26.55 25.77 -1.27
CA TYR A 61 -25.87 26.25 -2.48
C TYR A 61 -25.58 25.11 -3.47
N LEU A 62 -24.98 24.01 -2.98
CA LEU A 62 -24.65 22.84 -3.81
C LEU A 62 -25.91 22.21 -4.42
N PHE A 63 -26.96 22.03 -3.63
CA PHE A 63 -28.22 21.45 -4.12
C PHE A 63 -28.87 22.34 -5.19
N ALA A 64 -28.87 23.66 -5.00
CA ALA A 64 -29.36 24.61 -6.00
C ALA A 64 -28.53 24.55 -7.29
N ARG A 65 -27.20 24.47 -7.18
CA ARG A 65 -26.28 24.31 -8.33
C ARG A 65 -26.52 22.99 -9.06
N TRP A 66 -26.59 21.88 -8.35
CA TRP A 66 -26.77 20.54 -8.93
C TRP A 66 -28.12 20.40 -9.62
N ALA A 67 -29.18 20.98 -9.05
CA ALA A 67 -30.53 20.96 -9.63
C ALA A 67 -30.61 21.68 -10.99
N ARG A 68 -29.81 22.74 -11.20
CA ARG A 68 -29.69 23.41 -12.51
C ARG A 68 -28.99 22.55 -13.57
N GLN A 69 -28.18 21.59 -13.13
CA GLN A 69 -27.42 20.71 -14.01
C GLN A 69 -28.11 19.36 -14.26
N GLY A 70 -29.25 19.07 -13.61
CA GLY A 70 -30.00 17.82 -13.74
C GLY A 70 -30.52 17.26 -12.41
N PRO A 71 -31.18 16.09 -12.41
CA PRO A 71 -31.81 15.51 -11.22
C PRO A 71 -30.80 15.22 -10.10
N VAL A 72 -30.95 15.88 -8.95
CA VAL A 72 -30.03 15.74 -7.80
C VAL A 72 -30.03 14.32 -7.25
N GLU A 73 -31.20 13.68 -7.16
CA GLU A 73 -31.33 12.31 -6.65
C GLU A 73 -30.46 11.31 -7.42
N GLU A 74 -30.40 11.43 -8.74
CA GLU A 74 -29.56 10.57 -9.57
C GLU A 74 -28.06 10.77 -9.27
N LEU A 75 -27.63 12.03 -9.08
CA LEU A 75 -26.25 12.35 -8.71
C LEU A 75 -25.89 11.77 -7.34
N LEU A 76 -26.81 11.85 -6.36
CA LEU A 76 -26.58 11.29 -5.03
C LEU A 76 -26.55 9.76 -5.04
N GLN A 77 -27.47 9.11 -5.78
CA GLN A 77 -27.52 7.65 -5.88
C GLN A 77 -26.31 7.05 -6.60
N ARG A 78 -25.87 7.69 -7.70
CA ARG A 78 -24.71 7.24 -8.49
C ARG A 78 -23.37 7.72 -7.91
N GLY A 79 -23.39 8.80 -7.13
CA GLY A 79 -22.20 9.52 -6.66
C GLY A 79 -21.50 10.37 -7.74
N VAL A 80 -21.80 10.13 -9.01
CA VAL A 80 -21.16 10.78 -10.16
C VAL A 80 -22.18 11.14 -11.24
N ARG A 81 -21.96 12.26 -11.90
CA ARG A 81 -22.64 12.66 -13.13
C ARG A 81 -21.58 12.99 -14.18
N SER A 82 -21.60 12.25 -15.28
CA SER A 82 -20.76 12.52 -16.44
C SER A 82 -21.55 13.28 -17.50
N GLY A 83 -21.04 14.44 -17.89
CA GLY A 83 -21.41 15.15 -19.11
C GLY A 83 -20.34 14.93 -20.20
N PRO A 84 -20.62 15.31 -21.45
CA PRO A 84 -19.55 15.40 -22.44
C PRO A 84 -18.47 16.35 -21.89
N PRO A 85 -17.17 16.00 -21.97
CA PRO A 85 -16.13 16.97 -21.66
C PRO A 85 -16.39 18.15 -22.60
N ALA A 86 -16.67 19.33 -22.05
CA ALA A 86 -16.61 20.55 -22.81
C ALA A 86 -15.13 20.94 -22.78
N PRO A 87 -14.31 20.61 -23.81
CA PRO A 87 -13.06 21.35 -23.95
C PRO A 87 -13.49 22.80 -24.13
N GLU A 88 -13.31 23.63 -23.11
CA GLU A 88 -13.15 25.04 -23.41
C GLU A 88 -11.94 25.08 -24.35
N PRO A 89 -12.10 25.53 -25.61
CA PRO A 89 -10.95 25.72 -26.47
C PRO A 89 -10.05 26.68 -25.70
N LEU A 90 -8.86 26.22 -25.29
CA LEU A 90 -7.83 27.15 -24.87
C LEU A 90 -7.72 28.16 -26.01
N PRO A 91 -7.88 29.47 -25.76
CA PRO A 91 -7.80 30.48 -26.82
C PRO A 91 -6.51 30.21 -27.58
N GLY A 92 -6.62 29.94 -28.89
CA GLY A 92 -5.59 29.31 -29.71
C GLY A 92 -4.21 29.83 -29.38
N ALA A 93 -3.54 29.16 -28.44
CA ALA A 93 -2.18 29.48 -28.10
C ALA A 93 -1.40 28.94 -29.28
N GLU A 94 -0.89 29.82 -30.14
CA GLU A 94 0.17 29.45 -31.06
C GLU A 94 1.27 28.85 -30.20
N TRP A 95 1.37 27.51 -30.20
CA TRP A 95 2.44 26.80 -29.56
C TRP A 95 3.69 27.06 -30.39
N ALA A 96 4.30 28.21 -30.15
CA ALA A 96 5.67 28.48 -30.52
C ALA A 96 6.52 27.93 -29.38
N PRO A 97 7.07 26.70 -29.48
CA PRO A 97 8.02 26.23 -28.49
C PRO A 97 9.23 27.16 -28.55
N ARG A 98 9.23 28.20 -27.71
CA ARG A 98 10.48 28.67 -27.14
C ARG A 98 10.93 27.53 -26.24
N LEU A 99 11.56 26.52 -26.84
CA LEU A 99 12.47 25.66 -26.12
C LEU A 99 13.42 26.63 -25.45
N ALA A 100 13.20 26.87 -24.15
CA ALA A 100 14.23 27.49 -23.36
C ALA A 100 15.46 26.62 -23.59
N ASP A 101 16.56 27.24 -24.01
CA ASP A 101 17.84 26.56 -24.02
C ASP A 101 18.18 26.32 -22.56
N PHE A 102 17.65 25.22 -22.03
CA PHE A 102 18.04 24.67 -20.76
C PHE A 102 19.46 24.18 -21.01
N GLY A 103 20.42 25.10 -20.90
CA GLY A 103 21.83 24.80 -21.10
C GLY A 103 22.23 23.54 -20.32
N GLN A 104 23.30 22.87 -20.75
CA GLN A 104 23.69 21.63 -20.10
C GLN A 104 23.85 21.84 -18.59
N PRO A 105 23.24 20.98 -17.75
CA PRO A 105 23.39 21.09 -16.31
C PRO A 105 24.88 21.00 -15.98
N ASP A 106 25.37 21.96 -15.21
CA ASP A 106 26.77 22.03 -14.81
C ASP A 106 27.12 20.83 -13.93
N GLU A 107 27.82 19.85 -14.49
CA GLU A 107 28.28 18.65 -13.77
C GLU A 107 29.40 18.95 -12.76
N SER A 108 29.97 20.17 -12.77
CA SER A 108 30.90 20.62 -11.75
C SER A 108 30.21 21.17 -10.50
N ALA A 109 28.88 21.31 -10.52
CA ALA A 109 28.09 21.65 -9.35
C ALA A 109 28.16 20.49 -8.34
N GLY A 110 28.52 20.81 -7.09
CA GLY A 110 28.56 19.84 -5.99
C GLY A 110 27.19 19.20 -5.70
N LEU A 111 27.04 18.61 -4.51
CA LEU A 111 25.81 17.90 -4.14
C LEU A 111 24.55 18.77 -4.37
N ARG A 112 23.51 18.16 -4.95
CA ARG A 112 22.22 18.79 -5.24
C ARG A 112 21.13 18.22 -4.35
N LEU A 113 20.25 19.08 -3.84
CA LEU A 113 19.10 18.66 -3.04
C LEU A 113 17.91 18.34 -3.94
N HIS A 114 17.35 17.15 -3.80
CA HIS A 114 16.09 16.75 -4.43
C HIS A 114 15.03 16.48 -3.36
N MET A 115 14.09 17.41 -3.20
CA MET A 115 12.93 17.18 -2.33
C MET A 115 11.79 16.55 -3.14
N HIS A 116 11.26 15.43 -2.68
CA HIS A 116 10.15 14.75 -3.36
C HIS A 116 8.99 14.49 -2.38
N PRO A 117 7.73 14.51 -2.87
CA PRO A 117 6.60 14.07 -2.05
C PRO A 117 6.80 12.65 -1.55
N SER A 118 6.45 12.38 -0.29
CA SER A 118 6.41 11.02 0.22
C SER A 118 5.29 10.24 -0.48
N ALA A 119 5.54 9.00 -0.86
CA ALA A 119 4.51 8.14 -1.45
C ALA A 119 3.35 7.86 -0.46
N THR A 120 3.61 7.91 0.85
CA THR A 120 2.63 7.59 1.89
C THR A 120 2.03 8.83 2.53
N LEU A 121 2.82 9.90 2.71
CA LEU A 121 2.41 11.12 3.42
C LEU A 121 2.19 12.32 2.49
N PHE A 122 2.59 12.22 1.21
CA PHE A 122 2.54 13.27 0.21
C PHE A 122 3.29 14.53 0.66
N ASP A 123 2.57 15.60 0.98
CA ASP A 123 3.07 16.89 1.48
C ASP A 123 3.03 16.99 3.02
N GLY A 124 2.62 15.94 3.70
CA GLY A 124 2.46 15.88 5.15
C GLY A 124 1.02 16.00 5.63
N ARG A 125 0.04 16.25 4.76
CA ARG A 125 -1.39 16.24 5.17
C ARG A 125 -1.82 14.89 5.76
N GLY A 126 -1.19 13.80 5.33
CA GLY A 126 -1.42 12.44 5.83
C GLY A 126 -0.66 12.09 7.12
N ALA A 127 0.22 12.97 7.61
CA ALA A 127 1.16 12.63 8.68
C ALA A 127 0.50 12.32 10.03
N ASN A 128 -0.69 12.84 10.31
CA ASN A 128 -1.42 12.49 11.53
C ASN A 128 -2.39 11.30 11.33
N ARG A 129 -2.26 10.53 10.24
CA ARG A 129 -3.02 9.30 9.99
C ARG A 129 -2.15 8.10 10.32
N SER A 130 -2.53 7.35 11.36
CA SER A 130 -1.71 6.27 11.91
C SER A 130 -1.40 5.15 10.90
N TRP A 131 -2.37 4.77 10.07
CA TRP A 131 -2.17 3.76 9.03
C TRP A 131 -1.14 4.22 7.98
N LEU A 132 -1.15 5.50 7.58
CA LEU A 132 -0.18 6.03 6.61
C LEU A 132 1.20 6.22 7.22
N GLN A 133 1.28 6.60 8.51
CA GLN A 133 2.54 6.73 9.24
C GLN A 133 3.26 5.40 9.45
N GLU A 134 2.49 4.33 9.68
CA GLU A 134 3.04 2.99 9.86
C GLU A 134 3.31 2.28 8.54
N HIS A 135 2.59 2.63 7.48
CA HIS A 135 2.80 2.02 6.19
C HIS A 135 4.21 2.35 5.67
N PRO A 136 5.07 1.33 5.45
CA PRO A 136 6.43 1.57 4.99
C PRO A 136 6.46 2.17 3.58
N ASP A 137 7.41 3.08 3.36
CA ASP A 137 7.69 3.62 2.03
C ASP A 137 7.93 2.48 1.01
N PRO A 138 7.36 2.54 -0.20
CA PRO A 138 7.44 1.45 -1.17
C PRO A 138 8.87 1.11 -1.58
N MET A 139 9.78 2.09 -1.54
CA MET A 139 11.16 1.99 -2.03
C MET A 139 12.20 1.89 -0.93
N THR A 140 12.04 2.50 0.24
CA THR A 140 13.03 2.41 1.33
C THR A 140 12.57 1.48 2.46
N LYS A 141 11.29 1.08 2.46
CA LYS A 141 10.60 0.39 3.57
C LYS A 141 10.67 1.11 4.92
N VAL A 142 10.99 2.39 4.93
CA VAL A 142 11.05 3.20 6.15
C VAL A 142 9.63 3.64 6.55
N ALA A 143 9.35 3.63 7.85
CA ALA A 143 8.14 4.20 8.45
C ALA A 143 8.50 4.99 9.71
N TRP A 144 7.61 5.85 10.20
CA TRP A 144 7.79 6.60 11.45
C TRP A 144 9.08 7.43 11.56
N SER A 145 9.67 7.85 10.44
CA SER A 145 10.87 8.69 10.41
C SER A 145 10.96 9.44 9.09
N SER A 146 11.80 10.48 9.05
CA SER A 146 12.34 11.01 7.80
C SER A 146 13.67 10.34 7.50
N TRP A 147 14.17 10.45 6.27
CA TRP A 147 15.48 9.92 5.90
C TRP A 147 16.18 10.83 4.88
N VAL A 148 17.44 10.51 4.57
CA VAL A 148 18.21 11.11 3.47
C VAL A 148 18.67 9.99 2.56
N GLU A 149 18.32 10.03 1.28
CA GLU A 149 18.77 9.06 0.30
C GLU A 149 20.03 9.57 -0.42
N MET A 150 21.05 8.71 -0.50
CA MET A 150 22.31 9.02 -1.18
C MET A 150 22.81 7.83 -1.99
N HIS A 151 23.44 8.12 -3.12
CA HIS A 151 24.16 7.11 -3.90
C HIS A 151 25.34 6.54 -3.08
N PRO A 152 25.68 5.23 -3.21
CA PRO A 152 26.78 4.62 -2.45
C PRO A 152 28.12 5.35 -2.53
N GLU A 153 28.49 5.83 -3.72
CA GLU A 153 29.75 6.57 -3.93
C GLU A 153 29.75 7.93 -3.22
N ASP A 154 28.65 8.67 -3.28
CA ASP A 154 28.55 9.99 -2.62
C ASP A 154 28.53 9.83 -1.10
N ALA A 155 27.84 8.80 -0.59
CA ALA A 155 27.83 8.47 0.83
C ALA A 155 29.24 8.09 1.32
N ALA A 156 29.98 7.29 0.56
CA ALA A 156 31.36 6.93 0.87
C ALA A 156 32.30 8.15 0.89
N GLN A 157 32.17 9.05 -0.09
CA GLN A 157 32.91 10.32 -0.12
C GLN A 157 32.59 11.22 1.08
N ALA A 158 31.33 11.21 1.55
CA ALA A 158 30.89 11.93 2.74
C ALA A 158 31.22 11.21 4.07
N GLY A 159 31.82 10.02 4.03
CA GLY A 159 32.14 9.21 5.22
C GLY A 159 30.90 8.67 5.96
N LEU A 160 29.80 8.46 5.23
CA LEU A 160 28.53 7.94 5.76
C LEU A 160 28.38 6.43 5.47
N GLN A 161 27.86 5.70 6.46
CA GLN A 161 27.53 4.29 6.37
C GLN A 161 26.07 4.02 6.76
N ALA A 162 25.57 2.82 6.45
CA ALA A 162 24.23 2.42 6.86
C ALA A 162 24.08 2.51 8.40
N GLY A 163 23.01 3.17 8.86
CA GLY A 163 22.76 3.43 10.28
C GLY A 163 23.31 4.78 10.78
N ASP A 164 24.09 5.49 9.97
CA ASP A 164 24.50 6.86 10.30
C ASP A 164 23.36 7.86 10.09
N THR A 165 23.53 9.04 10.68
CA THR A 165 22.67 10.20 10.44
C THR A 165 23.42 11.23 9.63
N ALA A 166 22.81 11.64 8.52
CA ALA A 166 23.32 12.69 7.66
C ALA A 166 22.82 14.04 8.17
N GLN A 167 23.75 14.96 8.43
CA GLN A 167 23.49 16.37 8.64
C GLN A 167 23.62 17.09 7.31
N VAL A 168 22.49 17.40 6.70
CA VAL A 168 22.38 18.14 5.43
C VAL A 168 22.28 19.63 5.76
N THR A 169 23.17 20.45 5.21
CA THR A 169 23.19 21.90 5.44
C THR A 169 23.09 22.65 4.12
N ALA A 170 22.12 23.55 4.04
CA ALA A 170 21.90 24.44 2.89
C ALA A 170 21.82 25.88 3.40
N GLY A 171 22.86 26.68 3.11
CA GLY A 171 23.01 28.02 3.66
C GLY A 171 23.10 28.02 5.19
N ARG A 172 22.09 28.58 5.87
CA ARG A 172 21.97 28.60 7.35
C ARG A 172 21.04 27.53 7.91
N ALA A 173 20.30 26.83 7.04
CA ALA A 173 19.38 25.79 7.46
C ALA A 173 20.09 24.45 7.53
N SER A 174 19.67 23.61 8.48
CA SER A 174 20.20 22.26 8.60
C SER A 174 19.09 21.27 8.88
N TYR A 175 19.26 20.06 8.34
CA TYR A 175 18.32 18.97 8.38
C TYR A 175 19.08 17.69 8.74
N ALA A 176 18.65 17.01 9.80
CA ALA A 176 19.28 15.77 10.26
C ALA A 176 18.29 14.62 10.13
N ALA A 177 18.66 13.58 9.38
CA ALA A 177 17.89 12.34 9.33
C ALA A 177 18.82 11.14 9.03
N PRO A 178 18.42 9.91 9.39
CA PRO A 178 19.19 8.72 9.06
C PRO A 178 19.39 8.59 7.55
N VAL A 179 20.57 8.12 7.15
CA VAL A 179 20.91 7.92 5.74
C VAL A 179 20.39 6.56 5.24
N VAL A 180 19.80 6.57 4.06
CA VAL A 180 19.44 5.39 3.27
C VAL A 180 20.33 5.38 2.03
N ILE A 181 21.26 4.43 2.00
CA ILE A 181 22.19 4.30 0.87
C ILE A 181 21.54 3.42 -0.20
N THR A 182 21.36 3.97 -1.40
CA THR A 182 20.56 3.33 -2.47
C THR A 182 21.06 3.76 -3.85
N PRO A 183 21.04 2.89 -4.89
CA PRO A 183 21.47 3.25 -6.24
C PRO A 183 20.34 3.94 -7.01
N GLY A 184 19.12 3.94 -6.46
CA GLY A 184 17.95 4.55 -7.05
C GLY A 184 18.02 6.08 -7.06
N VAL A 185 18.99 6.65 -6.35
CA VAL A 185 19.31 8.08 -6.41
C VAL A 185 20.53 8.29 -7.28
N ALA A 186 20.43 9.25 -8.21
CA ALA A 186 21.51 9.61 -9.10
C ALA A 186 22.72 10.18 -8.34
N ARG A 187 23.92 9.98 -8.87
CA ARG A 187 25.16 10.55 -8.32
C ARG A 187 25.07 12.08 -8.22
N GLY A 188 25.72 12.65 -7.21
CA GLY A 188 25.67 14.07 -6.89
C GLY A 188 24.30 14.54 -6.38
N THR A 189 23.41 13.64 -5.95
CA THR A 189 22.06 13.96 -5.48
C THR A 189 21.85 13.49 -4.06
N VAL A 190 21.28 14.37 -3.24
CA VAL A 190 20.80 14.12 -1.88
C VAL A 190 19.28 14.23 -1.95
N ALA A 191 18.58 13.09 -1.90
CA ALA A 191 17.12 13.09 -1.98
C ALA A 191 16.50 13.01 -0.58
N VAL A 192 15.44 13.80 -0.35
CA VAL A 192 14.76 13.90 0.94
C VAL A 192 13.25 13.86 0.73
N PRO A 193 12.51 12.95 1.37
CA PRO A 193 11.05 12.92 1.30
C PRO A 193 10.43 14.05 2.10
N LEU A 194 9.34 14.60 1.58
CA LEU A 194 8.47 15.56 2.28
C LEU A 194 7.46 14.82 3.18
N GLY A 195 6.93 15.55 4.17
CA GLY A 195 5.72 15.15 4.89
C GLY A 195 5.85 14.86 6.38
N GLN A 196 7.07 14.89 6.93
CA GLN A 196 7.36 14.74 8.36
C GLN A 196 7.88 16.05 8.99
N GLY A 197 8.21 16.03 10.28
CA GLY A 197 8.81 17.17 11.00
C GLY A 197 7.79 18.18 11.52
N HIS A 198 6.56 17.74 11.79
CA HIS A 198 5.51 18.62 12.30
C HIS A 198 5.75 18.95 13.78
N ALA A 199 5.78 20.24 14.11
CA ALA A 199 5.95 20.68 15.51
C ALA A 199 4.68 20.49 16.35
N ALA A 200 3.50 20.61 15.74
CA ALA A 200 2.21 20.54 16.42
C ALA A 200 1.10 20.02 15.49
N TYR A 201 1.21 18.77 15.00
CA TYR A 201 0.19 18.16 14.13
C TYR A 201 -0.32 16.82 14.66
N GLY A 202 -1.05 16.89 15.78
CA GLY A 202 -1.68 15.73 16.41
C GLY A 202 -0.69 14.69 16.94
N ARG A 203 -1.26 13.64 17.55
CA ARG A 203 -0.50 12.66 18.36
C ARG A 203 0.47 11.78 17.58
N TYR A 204 0.28 11.64 16.27
CA TYR A 204 1.09 10.74 15.44
C TYR A 204 2.17 11.45 14.62
N ALA A 205 2.03 12.75 14.35
CA ALA A 205 3.02 13.50 13.57
C ALA A 205 3.91 14.41 14.43
N GLN A 206 3.44 14.79 15.62
CA GLN A 206 4.20 15.69 16.50
C GLN A 206 5.56 15.10 16.88
N GLY A 207 6.64 15.80 16.51
CA GLY A 207 8.01 15.41 16.85
C GLY A 207 8.52 14.17 16.12
N VAL A 208 7.83 13.73 15.05
CA VAL A 208 8.27 12.61 14.21
C VAL A 208 9.08 13.13 13.03
N GLY A 209 10.30 12.62 12.89
CA GLY A 209 11.21 12.98 11.80
C GLY A 209 11.66 14.44 11.83
N ALA A 210 12.13 14.92 10.68
CA ALA A 210 12.58 16.29 10.45
C ALA A 210 11.82 16.93 9.27
N ASN A 211 11.70 18.26 9.29
CA ASN A 211 10.96 19.02 8.28
C ASN A 211 11.89 19.44 7.14
N ALA A 212 11.75 18.80 5.99
CA ALA A 212 12.55 19.09 4.80
C ALA A 212 12.29 20.51 4.23
N PHE A 213 11.11 21.10 4.44
CA PHE A 213 10.82 22.48 4.02
C PHE A 213 11.67 23.54 4.73
N ALA A 214 12.39 23.18 5.79
CA ALA A 214 13.36 24.07 6.42
C ALA A 214 14.58 24.32 5.52
N LEU A 215 14.87 23.44 4.55
CA LEU A 215 15.97 23.60 3.60
C LEU A 215 15.58 24.56 2.47
N PRO A 216 16.27 25.70 2.28
CA PRO A 216 15.94 26.63 1.21
C PRO A 216 16.29 26.05 -0.18
N PRO A 217 15.50 26.38 -1.22
CA PRO A 217 15.87 26.08 -2.59
C PRO A 217 17.05 26.96 -3.03
N GLY A 218 18.03 26.36 -3.70
CA GLY A 218 19.19 27.08 -4.27
C GLY A 218 20.26 27.45 -3.22
N GLY A 219 21.49 27.02 -3.48
CA GLY A 219 22.65 27.23 -2.60
C GLY A 219 23.56 26.01 -2.58
N GLY A 220 24.82 26.19 -2.16
CA GLY A 220 25.75 25.08 -1.99
C GLY A 220 25.28 24.14 -0.87
N LEU A 221 25.21 22.84 -1.16
CA LEU A 221 24.81 21.80 -0.22
C LEU A 221 26.04 21.15 0.38
N THR A 222 26.07 20.99 1.70
CA THR A 222 27.07 20.17 2.38
C THR A 222 26.39 19.07 3.18
N VAL A 223 27.01 17.90 3.19
CA VAL A 223 26.57 16.75 3.97
C VAL A 223 27.72 16.31 4.86
N ALA A 224 27.43 16.13 6.14
CA ALA A 224 28.37 15.62 7.12
C ALA A 224 27.71 14.57 8.00
N LYS A 225 28.52 13.67 8.59
CA LYS A 225 28.06 12.73 9.61
C LYS A 225 27.68 13.47 10.90
N ALA A 226 26.46 13.28 11.37
CA ALA A 226 26.02 13.81 12.64
C ALA A 226 26.69 13.07 13.82
N ARG A 227 26.78 13.72 14.97
CA ARG A 227 27.40 13.12 16.19
C ARG A 227 26.58 11.97 16.77
N HIS A 228 25.26 11.99 16.58
CA HIS A 228 24.33 11.01 17.15
C HIS A 228 23.57 10.33 16.02
N ALA A 229 23.47 9.00 16.10
CA ALA A 229 22.64 8.22 15.20
C ALA A 229 21.17 8.28 15.63
N LEU A 230 20.31 8.65 14.70
CA LEU A 230 18.86 8.57 14.82
C LEU A 230 18.38 7.18 14.39
N PRO A 231 17.31 6.65 15.00
CA PRO A 231 16.74 5.37 14.61
C PRO A 231 16.13 5.46 13.20
N LEU A 232 16.28 4.38 12.43
CA LEU A 232 15.65 4.19 11.13
C LEU A 232 14.72 2.96 11.19
N PRO A 233 13.43 3.13 11.54
CA PRO A 233 12.48 2.04 11.56
C PRO A 233 12.22 1.56 10.12
N CYS A 234 12.79 0.41 9.77
CA CYS A 234 12.66 -0.19 8.45
C CYS A 234 11.97 -1.55 8.55
N ALA A 235 10.95 -1.79 7.72
CA ALA A 235 10.24 -3.06 7.68
C ALA A 235 11.06 -4.17 7.01
N ASP A 236 12.03 -3.80 6.18
CA ASP A 236 12.79 -4.74 5.38
C ASP A 236 13.92 -5.42 6.16
N GLY A 237 14.18 -6.67 5.83
CA GLY A 237 15.35 -7.41 6.34
C GLY A 237 16.48 -7.42 5.32
N SER A 238 16.14 -7.66 4.05
CA SER A 238 17.09 -7.65 2.94
C SER A 238 16.37 -7.25 1.67
N PRO A 239 16.88 -6.25 0.93
CA PRO A 239 16.30 -5.85 -0.34
C PRO A 239 16.70 -6.80 -1.49
N TYR A 240 17.27 -7.97 -1.18
CA TYR A 240 17.77 -8.95 -2.14
C TYR A 240 17.01 -10.28 -2.06
N GLN A 241 16.82 -10.90 -3.22
CA GLN A 241 16.25 -12.25 -3.30
C GLN A 241 17.24 -13.34 -2.86
N HIS A 242 18.55 -13.03 -2.83
CA HIS A 242 19.62 -14.00 -2.52
C HIS A 242 19.57 -15.27 -3.40
N GLY A 243 19.26 -15.10 -4.70
CA GLY A 243 19.15 -16.22 -5.65
C GLY A 243 17.94 -17.14 -5.45
N ARG A 244 16.93 -16.73 -4.67
CA ARG A 244 15.75 -17.55 -4.36
C ARG A 244 14.55 -17.37 -5.31
N GLU A 245 14.70 -16.52 -6.34
CA GLU A 245 13.70 -16.30 -7.40
C GLU A 245 12.24 -16.18 -6.91
N LEU A 246 12.04 -15.44 -5.80
CA LEU A 246 10.75 -15.26 -5.14
C LEU A 246 9.80 -14.42 -5.99
N ALA A 247 10.27 -13.28 -6.49
CA ALA A 247 9.62 -12.47 -7.50
C ALA A 247 10.26 -12.80 -8.85
N ARG A 248 9.54 -13.57 -9.68
CA ARG A 248 10.04 -14.05 -10.97
C ARG A 248 9.82 -13.03 -12.08
N VAL A 249 10.77 -13.00 -13.02
CA VAL A 249 10.71 -12.22 -14.25
C VAL A 249 10.70 -13.18 -15.43
N THR A 250 9.88 -12.88 -16.45
CA THR A 250 9.92 -13.53 -17.75
C THR A 250 10.36 -12.49 -18.77
N ARG A 251 11.46 -12.75 -19.48
CA ARG A 251 11.93 -11.84 -20.53
C ARG A 251 11.20 -12.11 -21.84
N ASP A 252 11.02 -11.09 -22.66
CA ASP A 252 10.40 -11.26 -23.97
C ASP A 252 11.22 -12.21 -24.86
N GLY A 253 10.53 -13.13 -25.54
CA GLY A 253 11.13 -14.20 -26.32
C GLY A 253 11.50 -15.45 -25.54
N GLU A 254 11.53 -15.39 -24.19
CA GLU A 254 11.65 -16.58 -23.35
C GLU A 254 10.27 -17.20 -23.12
N THR A 255 10.20 -18.54 -23.19
CA THR A 255 9.01 -19.25 -22.72
C THR A 255 9.04 -19.22 -21.19
N PRO A 256 7.99 -18.75 -20.50
CA PRO A 256 7.94 -18.83 -19.05
C PRO A 256 8.25 -20.25 -18.58
N GLU A 257 9.10 -20.40 -17.57
CA GLU A 257 9.31 -21.68 -16.90
C GLU A 257 7.98 -22.14 -16.32
N HIS A 258 7.38 -23.12 -16.98
CA HIS A 258 6.10 -23.68 -16.57
C HIS A 258 6.35 -24.75 -15.51
N GLU A 259 6.37 -24.32 -14.25
CA GLU A 259 6.40 -25.21 -13.10
C GLU A 259 5.04 -25.89 -12.94
N GLU A 260 5.04 -27.19 -12.68
CA GLU A 260 3.80 -27.91 -12.38
C GLU A 260 3.19 -27.37 -11.08
N LEU A 261 2.01 -26.77 -11.18
CA LEU A 261 1.32 -26.18 -10.05
C LEU A 261 0.82 -27.28 -9.10
N ARG A 262 1.18 -27.18 -7.83
CA ARG A 262 0.69 -28.06 -6.77
C ARG A 262 -0.64 -27.51 -6.27
N LEU A 263 -1.71 -27.84 -7.01
CA LEU A 263 -3.04 -27.28 -6.75
C LEU A 263 -3.49 -27.56 -5.31
N PRO A 264 -4.15 -26.59 -4.66
CA PRO A 264 -4.71 -26.74 -3.32
C PRO A 264 -6.08 -27.46 -3.37
N LEU A 265 -6.14 -28.54 -4.15
CA LEU A 265 -7.30 -29.36 -4.40
C LEU A 265 -6.88 -30.84 -4.30
N PRO A 266 -7.81 -31.80 -4.11
CA PRO A 266 -7.46 -33.22 -4.04
C PRO A 266 -6.60 -33.72 -5.21
N GLU A 267 -6.77 -33.16 -6.41
CA GLU A 267 -6.01 -33.51 -7.62
C GLU A 267 -4.53 -33.11 -7.54
N GLY A 268 -4.20 -32.13 -6.69
CA GLY A 268 -2.82 -31.70 -6.46
C GLY A 268 -2.03 -32.61 -5.50
N TYR A 269 -2.64 -33.67 -4.97
CA TYR A 269 -2.02 -34.63 -4.07
C TYR A 269 -1.64 -35.92 -4.80
N THR A 270 -0.37 -36.34 -4.71
CA THR A 270 0.11 -37.56 -5.37
C THR A 270 0.68 -38.56 -4.36
N ARG A 271 0.55 -39.86 -4.63
CA ARG A 271 1.10 -40.91 -3.72
C ARG A 271 2.62 -40.88 -3.61
N GLU A 272 3.31 -40.32 -4.62
CA GLU A 272 4.77 -40.21 -4.63
C GLU A 272 5.26 -38.99 -3.84
N GLY A 273 4.48 -37.90 -3.82
CA GLY A 273 4.84 -36.64 -3.16
C GLY A 273 4.19 -36.41 -1.80
N ASP A 274 3.10 -37.13 -1.47
CA ASP A 274 2.27 -36.86 -0.30
C ASP A 274 1.97 -38.11 0.54
N MET A 275 2.17 -37.99 1.85
CA MET A 275 1.78 -39.02 2.83
C MET A 275 0.31 -38.89 3.27
N LEU A 276 -0.29 -37.71 3.10
CA LEU A 276 -1.65 -37.40 3.49
C LEU A 276 -2.51 -37.23 2.23
N ALA A 277 -3.76 -37.66 2.31
CA ALA A 277 -4.74 -37.38 1.27
C ALA A 277 -5.08 -35.88 1.23
N GLY A 278 -5.43 -35.39 0.05
CA GLY A 278 -5.95 -34.03 -0.10
C GLY A 278 -7.29 -33.85 0.61
N HIS A 279 -7.53 -32.64 1.09
CA HIS A 279 -8.79 -32.32 1.77
C HIS A 279 -9.89 -32.09 0.73
N PRO A 280 -11.06 -32.74 0.85
CA PRO A 280 -12.21 -32.35 0.05
C PRO A 280 -12.73 -30.98 0.51
N HIS A 281 -13.00 -30.10 -0.44
CA HIS A 281 -13.66 -28.81 -0.20
C HIS A 281 -15.12 -28.93 -0.58
N ARG A 282 -16.01 -28.38 0.25
CA ARG A 282 -17.45 -28.63 0.14
C ARG A 282 -18.09 -27.85 -1.01
N ASP A 283 -18.14 -26.53 -0.87
CA ASP A 283 -18.87 -25.64 -1.79
C ASP A 283 -17.91 -24.80 -2.64
N HIS A 284 -16.80 -24.35 -2.05
CA HIS A 284 -15.84 -23.43 -2.67
C HIS A 284 -14.40 -23.78 -2.28
N ARG A 285 -13.43 -23.43 -3.15
CA ARG A 285 -12.01 -23.29 -2.77
C ARG A 285 -11.52 -21.89 -3.10
N TRP A 286 -11.50 -21.03 -2.09
CA TRP A 286 -11.05 -19.64 -2.25
C TRP A 286 -9.56 -19.55 -2.60
N ALA A 287 -9.25 -18.82 -3.67
CA ALA A 287 -7.90 -18.59 -4.14
C ALA A 287 -7.66 -17.13 -4.57
N MET A 288 -6.39 -16.76 -4.68
CA MET A 288 -5.97 -15.46 -5.16
C MET A 288 -4.84 -15.57 -6.18
N ALA A 289 -4.89 -14.78 -7.26
CA ALA A 289 -3.78 -14.56 -8.17
C ALA A 289 -3.21 -13.15 -7.99
N VAL A 290 -1.88 -13.05 -8.02
CA VAL A 290 -1.14 -11.80 -7.89
C VAL A 290 -0.33 -11.56 -9.17
N ASP A 291 -0.72 -10.57 -9.98
CA ASP A 291 0.00 -10.20 -11.19
C ASP A 291 1.14 -9.23 -10.88
N LEU A 292 2.38 -9.74 -10.87
CA LEU A 292 3.58 -8.94 -10.60
C LEU A 292 3.90 -7.94 -11.72
N ASN A 293 3.34 -8.15 -12.91
CA ASN A 293 3.48 -7.21 -14.01
C ASN A 293 2.68 -5.91 -13.78
N ARG A 294 1.54 -6.03 -13.10
CA ARG A 294 0.65 -4.90 -12.77
C ARG A 294 0.98 -4.24 -11.44
N CYS A 295 1.66 -4.95 -10.53
CA CYS A 295 1.98 -4.44 -9.22
C CYS A 295 3.03 -3.31 -9.29
N THR A 296 2.63 -2.10 -8.90
CA THR A 296 3.51 -0.92 -8.83
C THR A 296 4.15 -0.72 -7.46
N GLY A 297 3.80 -1.56 -6.48
CA GLY A 297 4.29 -1.41 -5.11
C GLY A 297 3.58 -0.36 -4.27
N CYS A 298 2.48 0.25 -4.74
CA CYS A 298 1.79 1.37 -4.08
C CYS A 298 1.31 1.12 -2.64
N GLY A 299 1.19 -0.14 -2.22
CA GLY A 299 0.91 -0.51 -0.83
C GLY A 299 -0.52 -0.22 -0.32
N ALA A 300 -1.40 0.31 -1.17
CA ALA A 300 -2.82 0.52 -0.85
C ALA A 300 -3.51 -0.75 -0.31
N CYS A 301 -3.15 -1.92 -0.86
CA CYS A 301 -3.64 -3.22 -0.40
C CYS A 301 -3.33 -3.51 1.08
N ALA A 302 -2.20 -3.04 1.61
CA ALA A 302 -1.82 -3.19 3.00
C ALA A 302 -2.63 -2.27 3.91
N VAL A 303 -2.77 -1.00 3.53
CA VAL A 303 -3.57 -0.02 4.28
C VAL A 303 -5.05 -0.42 4.30
N ALA A 304 -5.60 -0.89 3.17
CA ALA A 304 -6.97 -1.38 3.12
C ALA A 304 -7.17 -2.63 4.00
N CYS A 305 -6.18 -3.52 4.04
CA CYS A 305 -6.24 -4.68 4.93
C CYS A 305 -6.20 -4.26 6.41
N GLN A 306 -5.41 -3.22 6.76
CA GLN A 306 -5.40 -2.64 8.11
C GLN A 306 -6.75 -2.05 8.50
N ALA A 307 -7.35 -1.26 7.61
CA ALA A 307 -8.65 -0.63 7.83
C ALA A 307 -9.78 -1.66 7.96
N GLU A 308 -9.86 -2.60 7.02
CA GLU A 308 -10.92 -3.60 6.96
C GLU A 308 -10.88 -4.57 8.15
N ASN A 309 -9.68 -4.98 8.56
CA ASN A 309 -9.51 -6.09 9.50
C ASN A 309 -9.05 -5.62 10.88
N ASN A 310 -9.33 -4.38 11.27
CA ASN A 310 -9.05 -3.85 12.62
C ASN A 310 -7.61 -4.10 13.09
N ILE A 311 -6.64 -3.98 12.18
CA ILE A 311 -5.24 -4.28 12.52
C ILE A 311 -4.67 -3.13 13.34
N GLY A 312 -4.08 -3.46 14.50
CA GLY A 312 -3.50 -2.48 15.42
C GLY A 312 -2.24 -1.81 14.85
N VAL A 313 -2.04 -0.54 15.23
CA VAL A 313 -0.84 0.23 14.87
C VAL A 313 0.20 0.14 15.99
N VAL A 314 1.43 -0.26 15.66
CA VAL A 314 2.46 -0.65 16.65
C VAL A 314 3.36 0.50 17.09
N GLY A 315 3.51 1.52 16.25
CA GLY A 315 4.38 2.68 16.49
C GLY A 315 5.87 2.42 16.23
N SER A 316 6.65 3.50 16.14
CA SER A 316 8.05 3.51 15.72
C SER A 316 8.95 2.49 16.45
N SER A 317 8.83 2.39 17.78
CA SER A 317 9.71 1.54 18.60
C SER A 317 9.47 0.03 18.38
N GLN A 318 8.23 -0.41 18.22
CA GLN A 318 7.92 -1.81 17.92
C GLN A 318 8.14 -2.12 16.44
N PHE A 319 7.91 -1.14 15.56
CA PHE A 319 8.20 -1.25 14.14
C PHE A 319 9.69 -1.52 13.90
N ALA A 320 10.58 -0.74 14.53
CA ALA A 320 12.03 -0.95 14.49
C ALA A 320 12.49 -2.30 15.07
N ARG A 321 11.64 -3.01 15.82
CA ARG A 321 11.89 -4.36 16.34
C ARG A 321 11.32 -5.46 15.43
N HIS A 322 10.91 -5.11 14.21
CA HIS A 322 10.24 -6.00 13.25
C HIS A 322 8.96 -6.63 13.78
N ARG A 323 8.18 -5.87 14.56
CA ARG A 323 6.89 -6.31 15.13
C ARG A 323 5.69 -5.65 14.48
N MET A 324 5.85 -5.14 13.25
CA MET A 324 4.76 -4.54 12.48
C MET A 324 3.56 -5.49 12.35
N MET A 325 2.36 -4.97 12.56
CA MET A 325 1.12 -5.71 12.35
C MET A 325 0.62 -5.42 10.93
N ALA A 326 1.05 -6.24 9.98
CA ALA A 326 0.53 -6.22 8.62
C ALA A 326 0.29 -7.65 8.11
N TRP A 327 -0.94 -7.90 7.68
CA TRP A 327 -1.40 -9.21 7.19
C TRP A 327 -1.06 -9.45 5.72
N ILE A 328 -0.91 -8.36 4.97
CA ILE A 328 -0.28 -8.32 3.66
C ILE A 328 0.84 -7.28 3.75
N ARG A 329 2.02 -7.63 3.25
CA ARG A 329 3.15 -6.69 3.07
C ARG A 329 3.52 -6.68 1.60
N VAL A 330 4.14 -5.61 1.13
CA VAL A 330 4.69 -5.58 -0.23
C VAL A 330 6.19 -5.57 -0.11
N ASP A 331 6.82 -6.70 -0.42
CA ASP A 331 8.26 -6.84 -0.41
C ASP A 331 8.82 -6.22 -1.71
N ARG A 332 10.03 -5.66 -1.66
CA ARG A 332 10.71 -5.06 -2.83
C ARG A 332 12.06 -5.74 -3.01
N TYR A 333 12.45 -5.99 -4.25
CA TYR A 333 13.74 -6.58 -4.56
C TYR A 333 14.46 -5.80 -5.64
N TYR A 334 15.75 -5.54 -5.40
CA TYR A 334 16.68 -5.03 -6.40
C TYR A 334 17.56 -6.14 -6.95
N ASP A 335 17.99 -5.96 -8.19
CA ASP A 335 19.19 -6.60 -8.71
C ASP A 335 20.27 -5.53 -8.85
N TRP A 336 21.36 -5.66 -8.08
CA TRP A 336 22.49 -4.73 -8.15
C TRP A 336 23.55 -5.15 -9.13
N SER A 337 23.51 -6.39 -9.61
CA SER A 337 24.39 -6.83 -10.70
C SER A 337 24.02 -6.15 -12.01
N ASP A 338 22.76 -5.71 -12.13
CA ASP A 338 22.24 -4.94 -13.23
C ASP A 338 21.42 -3.73 -12.72
N PRO A 339 22.04 -2.55 -12.60
CA PRO A 339 21.34 -1.32 -12.21
C PRO A 339 20.20 -0.91 -13.17
N THR A 340 20.12 -1.51 -14.36
CA THR A 340 19.02 -1.28 -15.31
C THR A 340 17.85 -2.25 -15.09
N ALA A 341 18.03 -3.26 -14.25
CA ALA A 341 16.98 -4.22 -13.93
C ALA A 341 15.81 -3.53 -13.22
N PRO A 342 14.56 -3.91 -13.56
CA PRO A 342 13.40 -3.35 -12.90
C PRO A 342 13.32 -3.80 -11.45
N VAL A 343 12.91 -2.88 -10.58
CA VAL A 343 12.57 -3.18 -9.18
C VAL A 343 11.34 -4.09 -9.17
N LEU A 344 11.43 -5.19 -8.43
CA LEU A 344 10.36 -6.17 -8.33
C LEU A 344 9.58 -5.97 -7.04
N PHE A 345 8.26 -5.96 -7.15
CA PHE A 345 7.36 -5.88 -6.00
C PHE A 345 6.63 -7.19 -5.82
N LEU A 346 6.60 -7.72 -4.59
CA LEU A 346 5.94 -8.97 -4.24
C LEU A 346 4.97 -8.73 -3.08
N PRO A 347 3.67 -8.54 -3.35
CA PRO A 347 2.64 -8.55 -2.32
C PRO A 347 2.55 -9.93 -1.67
N LEU A 348 2.92 -10.03 -0.39
CA LEU A 348 3.00 -11.27 0.35
C LEU A 348 2.02 -11.27 1.54
N MET A 349 1.07 -12.19 1.50
CA MET A 349 0.05 -12.44 2.54
C MET A 349 0.06 -13.90 3.01
N CYS A 350 -0.87 -14.28 3.89
CA CYS A 350 -1.16 -15.71 4.11
C CYS A 350 -1.53 -16.37 2.79
N GLN A 351 -0.85 -17.48 2.49
CA GLN A 351 -1.05 -18.22 1.25
C GLN A 351 -2.22 -19.22 1.32
N HIS A 352 -2.87 -19.36 2.48
CA HIS A 352 -3.97 -20.31 2.69
C HIS A 352 -3.65 -21.73 2.14
N CYS A 353 -2.44 -22.19 2.45
CA CYS A 353 -1.89 -23.51 2.11
C CYS A 353 -2.87 -24.63 2.47
N ASP A 354 -3.13 -25.59 1.58
CA ASP A 354 -3.93 -26.79 1.92
C ASP A 354 -3.16 -27.76 2.82
N ALA A 355 -1.86 -27.94 2.54
CA ALA A 355 -0.93 -28.64 3.43
C ALA A 355 -0.26 -27.62 4.38
N ALA A 356 -1.07 -26.94 5.21
CA ALA A 356 -0.60 -25.84 6.04
C ALA A 356 0.33 -26.29 7.20
N PRO A 357 1.63 -25.95 7.18
CA PRO A 357 2.54 -26.34 8.28
C PRO A 357 2.23 -25.61 9.60
N CYS A 358 1.54 -24.48 9.52
CA CYS A 358 1.23 -23.65 10.69
C CYS A 358 0.06 -24.17 11.55
N GLU A 359 -0.70 -25.16 11.08
CA GLU A 359 -1.83 -25.76 11.81
C GLU A 359 -1.44 -26.87 12.78
N PRO A 360 -0.73 -27.95 12.38
CA PRO A 360 -0.43 -29.07 13.27
C PRO A 360 0.44 -28.67 14.47
N VAL A 361 1.15 -27.54 14.37
CA VAL A 361 1.97 -26.98 15.45
C VAL A 361 1.18 -26.17 16.48
N CYS A 362 -0.13 -25.99 16.29
CA CYS A 362 -0.98 -25.28 17.24
C CYS A 362 -1.56 -26.26 18.28
N PRO A 363 -1.11 -26.24 19.55
CA PRO A 363 -1.52 -27.23 20.55
C PRO A 363 -3.00 -27.13 20.97
N VAL A 364 -3.66 -26.02 20.60
CA VAL A 364 -5.04 -25.71 20.99
C VAL A 364 -5.98 -25.60 19.80
N PHE A 365 -5.51 -25.93 18.59
CA PHE A 365 -6.29 -25.87 17.34
C PHE A 365 -6.90 -24.48 17.06
N ALA A 366 -6.17 -23.40 17.43
CA ALA A 366 -6.55 -22.04 17.08
C ALA A 366 -6.31 -21.72 15.59
N ALA A 367 -5.46 -22.49 14.93
CA ALA A 367 -5.30 -22.49 13.48
C ALA A 367 -5.79 -23.84 12.96
N ALA A 368 -6.75 -23.83 12.02
CA ALA A 368 -7.39 -25.01 11.46
C ALA A 368 -8.02 -24.66 10.09
N HIS A 369 -8.22 -25.64 9.22
CA HIS A 369 -8.95 -25.43 7.97
C HIS A 369 -10.47 -25.35 8.18
N SER A 370 -11.14 -24.52 7.37
CA SER A 370 -12.59 -24.59 7.14
C SER A 370 -12.95 -25.64 6.08
N GLU A 371 -14.24 -25.95 5.94
CA GLU A 371 -14.76 -26.79 4.84
C GLU A 371 -14.52 -26.22 3.43
N GLU A 372 -14.26 -24.91 3.29
CA GLU A 372 -13.97 -24.21 2.03
C GLU A 372 -12.45 -24.01 1.78
N GLY A 373 -11.60 -24.73 2.53
CA GLY A 373 -10.14 -24.65 2.39
C GLY A 373 -9.49 -23.35 2.89
N LEU A 374 -10.24 -22.47 3.57
CA LEU A 374 -9.65 -21.33 4.27
C LEU A 374 -8.89 -21.83 5.49
N ASN A 375 -7.60 -21.50 5.55
CA ASN A 375 -6.90 -21.55 6.82
C ASN A 375 -7.52 -20.53 7.79
N MET A 376 -8.15 -20.99 8.86
CA MET A 376 -8.82 -20.15 9.87
C MET A 376 -7.83 -19.74 10.96
N GLN A 377 -8.02 -18.55 11.52
CA GLN A 377 -7.36 -18.12 12.75
C GLN A 377 -8.43 -17.75 13.76
N VAL A 378 -8.70 -18.67 14.69
CA VAL A 378 -9.69 -18.49 15.74
C VAL A 378 -9.01 -17.71 16.89
N TYR A 379 -9.25 -16.40 16.93
CA TYR A 379 -8.50 -15.48 17.80
C TYR A 379 -8.64 -15.81 19.29
N ASN A 380 -9.86 -16.07 19.76
CA ASN A 380 -10.16 -16.36 21.18
C ASN A 380 -9.63 -17.72 21.66
N ARG A 381 -9.24 -18.62 20.76
CA ARG A 381 -8.63 -19.91 21.10
C ARG A 381 -7.10 -19.83 21.22
N CYS A 382 -6.49 -18.77 20.67
CA CYS A 382 -5.03 -18.63 20.64
C CYS A 382 -4.46 -18.34 22.04
N ILE A 383 -3.55 -19.20 22.51
CA ILE A 383 -2.84 -19.02 23.79
C ILE A 383 -1.44 -18.39 23.63
N GLY A 384 -1.10 -17.90 22.43
CA GLY A 384 0.13 -17.14 22.22
C GLY A 384 1.45 -17.94 22.21
N THR A 385 1.44 -19.24 21.90
CA THR A 385 2.68 -20.04 21.81
C THR A 385 3.63 -19.57 20.70
N ARG A 386 3.09 -18.91 19.65
CA ARG A 386 3.81 -18.38 18.48
C ARG A 386 4.48 -19.42 17.57
N TYR A 387 4.36 -20.72 17.84
CA TYR A 387 4.97 -21.75 16.98
C TYR A 387 4.42 -21.70 15.53
N CYS A 388 3.13 -21.40 15.35
CA CYS A 388 2.56 -21.23 14.01
C CYS A 388 3.27 -20.16 13.16
N ALA A 389 3.89 -19.13 13.78
CA ALA A 389 4.71 -18.15 13.08
C ALA A 389 6.06 -18.74 12.63
N ASN A 390 6.69 -19.55 13.49
CA ASN A 390 7.96 -20.20 13.19
C ASN A 390 7.81 -21.17 12.01
N ASN A 391 6.78 -22.03 12.06
CA ASN A 391 6.56 -23.07 11.05
C ASN A 391 5.98 -22.55 9.73
N CYS A 392 5.44 -21.32 9.71
CA CYS A 392 5.00 -20.69 8.47
C CYS A 392 6.23 -20.27 7.63
N PRO A 393 6.43 -20.81 6.42
CA PRO A 393 7.62 -20.49 5.61
C PRO A 393 7.63 -19.02 5.18
N TYR A 394 6.46 -18.43 4.92
CA TYR A 394 6.31 -17.04 4.48
C TYR A 394 6.42 -16.00 5.59
N LYS A 395 6.42 -16.43 6.87
CA LYS A 395 6.42 -15.55 8.05
C LYS A 395 5.34 -14.47 7.97
N VAL A 396 4.10 -14.87 7.69
CA VAL A 396 2.92 -13.99 7.49
C VAL A 396 1.90 -14.06 8.63
N ARG A 397 2.19 -14.84 9.67
CA ARG A 397 1.46 -14.76 10.93
C ARG A 397 2.07 -13.66 11.80
N ARG A 398 1.25 -12.76 12.33
CA ARG A 398 1.64 -11.62 13.15
C ARG A 398 1.16 -11.81 14.59
N PHE A 399 1.94 -11.37 15.56
CA PHE A 399 1.64 -11.59 16.97
C PHE A 399 1.35 -10.27 17.66
N ASN A 400 0.24 -10.21 18.40
CA ASN A 400 -0.08 -9.06 19.24
C ASN A 400 0.81 -9.05 20.49
N TRP A 401 1.88 -8.25 20.44
CA TRP A 401 2.80 -8.08 21.57
C TRP A 401 2.24 -7.18 22.67
N LEU A 402 1.35 -6.26 22.31
CA LEU A 402 0.75 -5.25 23.17
C LEU A 402 -0.76 -5.27 22.99
N ASP A 403 -1.47 -4.62 23.91
CA ASP A 403 -2.87 -4.28 23.72
C ASP A 403 -2.97 -2.96 22.93
N TRP A 404 -3.91 -2.89 22.00
CA TRP A 404 -4.09 -1.74 21.13
C TRP A 404 -5.18 -0.84 21.68
N GLU A 405 -4.86 0.43 21.97
CA GLU A 405 -5.83 1.41 22.46
C GLU A 405 -6.40 2.25 21.32
N TRP A 406 -7.73 2.25 21.22
CA TRP A 406 -8.51 3.01 20.25
C TRP A 406 -9.38 3.99 21.04
N PRO A 407 -8.84 5.15 21.47
CA PRO A 407 -9.62 6.09 22.25
C PRO A 407 -10.74 6.67 21.41
N GLU A 408 -11.85 7.03 22.04
CA GLU A 408 -12.96 7.65 21.36
C GLU A 408 -12.54 8.98 20.70
N PRO A 409 -12.91 9.23 19.42
CA PRO A 409 -13.80 8.46 18.54
C PRO A 409 -13.10 7.47 17.60
N LEU A 410 -11.79 7.22 17.74
CA LEU A 410 -11.06 6.30 16.84
C LEU A 410 -11.57 4.86 16.91
N ASN A 411 -12.23 4.44 17.99
CA ASN A 411 -12.89 3.14 18.06
C ASN A 411 -14.03 2.98 17.03
N TRP A 412 -14.65 4.06 16.56
CA TRP A 412 -15.74 4.00 15.57
C TRP A 412 -15.24 3.58 14.18
N GLN A 413 -13.94 3.67 13.91
CA GLN A 413 -13.36 3.23 12.65
C GLN A 413 -13.22 1.70 12.55
N ALA A 414 -13.43 0.98 13.66
CA ALA A 414 -13.30 -0.47 13.68
C ALA A 414 -14.50 -1.12 12.96
N ASN A 415 -14.20 -2.05 12.05
CA ASN A 415 -15.18 -2.89 11.39
C ASN A 415 -15.93 -3.75 12.43
N PRO A 416 -17.26 -3.62 12.56
CA PRO A 416 -18.04 -4.37 13.56
C PRO A 416 -18.05 -5.88 13.30
N ASP A 417 -17.81 -6.31 12.07
CA ASP A 417 -17.86 -7.73 11.66
C ASP A 417 -16.52 -8.45 11.87
N VAL A 418 -15.48 -7.74 12.31
CA VAL A 418 -14.15 -8.31 12.57
C VAL A 418 -13.78 -8.12 14.03
N THR A 419 -13.43 -9.22 14.69
CA THR A 419 -12.96 -9.20 16.08
C THR A 419 -11.79 -8.23 16.25
N VAL A 420 -11.84 -7.34 17.24
CA VAL A 420 -10.66 -6.58 17.70
C VAL A 420 -9.86 -7.48 18.64
N ARG A 421 -8.57 -7.69 18.35
CA ARG A 421 -7.75 -8.67 19.08
C ARG A 421 -7.04 -8.02 20.27
N SER A 422 -6.88 -8.81 21.32
CA SER A 422 -6.04 -8.47 22.48
C SER A 422 -4.60 -8.93 22.30
N ARG A 423 -3.73 -8.51 23.23
CA ARG A 423 -2.39 -9.03 23.41
C ARG A 423 -2.40 -10.56 23.53
N GLY A 424 -1.33 -11.18 23.04
CA GLY A 424 -1.10 -12.63 23.17
C GLY A 424 -1.72 -13.47 22.06
N VAL A 425 -2.37 -12.85 21.08
CA VAL A 425 -3.08 -13.56 20.00
C VAL A 425 -2.31 -13.45 18.69
N MET A 426 -2.28 -14.55 17.93
CA MET A 426 -1.77 -14.57 16.56
C MET A 426 -2.85 -14.12 15.56
N GLU A 427 -2.42 -13.39 14.55
CA GLU A 427 -3.21 -12.92 13.44
C GLU A 427 -2.60 -13.29 12.11
N LYS A 428 -3.39 -13.24 11.04
CA LYS A 428 -2.96 -13.43 9.66
C LYS A 428 -4.04 -12.94 8.71
N CYS A 429 -3.71 -12.77 7.44
CA CYS A 429 -4.71 -12.63 6.37
C CYS A 429 -5.70 -13.81 6.43
N THR A 430 -6.99 -13.50 6.39
CA THR A 430 -8.12 -14.45 6.42
C THR A 430 -8.89 -14.50 5.10
N PHE A 431 -8.32 -13.94 4.03
CA PHE A 431 -9.04 -13.63 2.78
C PHE A 431 -10.32 -12.79 3.01
N CYS A 432 -10.31 -11.94 4.04
CA CYS A 432 -11.47 -11.12 4.44
C CYS A 432 -12.72 -11.98 4.62
N ILE A 433 -12.62 -13.02 5.47
CA ILE A 433 -13.70 -13.97 5.73
C ILE A 433 -15.05 -13.31 6.06
N GLN A 434 -15.06 -12.16 6.71
CA GLN A 434 -16.27 -11.39 6.97
C GLN A 434 -17.03 -11.04 5.68
N ARG A 435 -16.31 -10.71 4.59
CA ARG A 435 -16.89 -10.41 3.27
C ARG A 435 -17.33 -11.67 2.54
N ILE A 436 -16.60 -12.77 2.70
CA ILE A 436 -17.01 -14.09 2.19
C ILE A 436 -18.37 -14.46 2.80
N ARG A 437 -18.48 -14.40 4.14
CA ARG A 437 -19.71 -14.75 4.85
C ARG A 437 -20.86 -13.80 4.55
N GLU A 438 -20.61 -12.49 4.45
CA GLU A 438 -21.64 -11.52 4.06
C GLU A 438 -22.23 -11.85 2.68
N ALA A 439 -21.37 -12.11 1.70
CA ALA A 439 -21.79 -12.41 0.34
C ALA A 439 -22.53 -13.76 0.23
N GLU A 440 -22.07 -14.80 0.94
CA GLU A 440 -22.75 -16.09 1.02
C GLU A 440 -24.14 -15.96 1.68
N VAL A 441 -24.26 -15.17 2.76
CA VAL A 441 -25.53 -14.91 3.43
C VAL A 441 -26.47 -14.17 2.49
N ARG A 442 -25.98 -13.18 1.73
CA ARG A 442 -26.78 -12.46 0.73
C ARG A 442 -27.25 -13.40 -0.38
N ALA A 443 -26.36 -14.17 -0.98
CA ALA A 443 -26.69 -15.13 -2.03
C ALA A 443 -27.72 -16.17 -1.57
N ARG A 444 -27.58 -16.68 -0.33
CA ARG A 444 -28.55 -17.59 0.28
C ARG A 444 -29.92 -16.94 0.52
N ARG A 445 -29.96 -15.67 0.95
CA ARG A 445 -31.23 -14.92 1.13
C ARG A 445 -31.94 -14.67 -0.20
N GLU A 446 -31.19 -14.52 -1.28
CA GLU A 446 -31.68 -14.30 -2.63
C GLU A 446 -31.93 -15.60 -3.41
N ASP A 447 -31.75 -16.77 -2.77
CA ASP A 447 -31.91 -18.11 -3.35
C ASP A 447 -31.14 -18.29 -4.68
N ARG A 448 -29.89 -17.86 -4.70
CA ARG A 448 -29.02 -17.94 -5.87
C ARG A 448 -27.60 -18.37 -5.51
N PRO A 449 -26.84 -18.96 -6.46
CA PRO A 449 -25.42 -19.18 -6.26
C PRO A 449 -24.66 -17.85 -6.14
N LEU A 450 -23.50 -17.94 -5.50
CA LEU A 450 -22.54 -16.84 -5.44
C LEU A 450 -21.95 -16.59 -6.84
N ARG A 451 -21.77 -15.33 -7.22
CA ARG A 451 -21.23 -14.96 -8.53
C ARG A 451 -19.76 -14.57 -8.43
N ASP A 452 -19.00 -14.78 -9.51
CA ASP A 452 -17.64 -14.27 -9.60
C ASP A 452 -17.62 -12.74 -9.42
N GLY A 453 -16.62 -12.25 -8.69
CA GLY A 453 -16.50 -10.83 -8.31
C GLY A 453 -17.48 -10.35 -7.23
N GLU A 454 -18.40 -11.18 -6.73
CA GLU A 454 -19.29 -10.79 -5.62
C GLU A 454 -18.55 -10.72 -4.29
N VAL A 455 -17.53 -11.57 -4.11
CA VAL A 455 -16.61 -11.50 -2.98
C VAL A 455 -15.35 -10.78 -3.42
N MET A 456 -15.15 -9.56 -2.91
CA MET A 456 -13.92 -8.80 -3.12
C MET A 456 -13.24 -8.51 -1.78
N PRO A 457 -12.13 -9.20 -1.45
CA PRO A 457 -11.29 -8.83 -0.31
C PRO A 457 -10.84 -7.38 -0.42
N ALA A 458 -10.66 -6.71 0.71
CA ALA A 458 -10.31 -5.28 0.73
C ALA A 458 -9.03 -4.96 -0.06
N CYS A 459 -8.04 -5.86 -0.02
CA CYS A 459 -6.81 -5.71 -0.78
C CYS A 459 -7.04 -5.74 -2.31
N ALA A 460 -7.95 -6.59 -2.79
CA ALA A 460 -8.28 -6.70 -4.21
C ALA A 460 -9.13 -5.52 -4.68
N GLN A 461 -10.16 -5.15 -3.92
CA GLN A 461 -11.04 -4.01 -4.23
C GLN A 461 -10.27 -2.69 -4.31
N THR A 462 -9.30 -2.46 -3.43
CA THR A 462 -8.55 -1.20 -3.41
C THR A 462 -7.45 -1.11 -4.47
N CYS A 463 -7.07 -2.22 -5.12
CA CYS A 463 -5.88 -2.24 -5.95
C CYS A 463 -6.14 -1.48 -7.26
N PRO A 464 -5.52 -0.30 -7.49
CA PRO A 464 -5.83 0.51 -8.66
C PRO A 464 -5.38 -0.15 -9.98
N ALA A 465 -4.37 -1.03 -9.90
CA ALA A 465 -3.85 -1.76 -11.04
C ALA A 465 -4.55 -3.11 -11.27
N GLU A 466 -5.54 -3.48 -10.45
CA GLU A 466 -6.17 -4.81 -10.45
C GLU A 466 -5.15 -5.96 -10.46
N ALA A 467 -4.07 -5.81 -9.69
CA ALA A 467 -3.02 -6.82 -9.59
C ALA A 467 -3.45 -8.06 -8.78
N LEU A 468 -4.51 -7.94 -7.97
CA LEU A 468 -5.01 -9.01 -7.12
C LEU A 468 -6.37 -9.49 -7.64
N THR A 469 -6.45 -10.73 -8.10
CA THR A 469 -7.71 -11.38 -8.52
C THR A 469 -8.07 -12.43 -7.48
N PHE A 470 -9.28 -12.36 -6.92
CA PHE A 470 -9.77 -13.30 -5.91
C PHE A 470 -11.06 -13.96 -6.41
N GLY A 471 -11.26 -15.24 -6.09
CA GLY A 471 -12.46 -15.96 -6.45
C GLY A 471 -12.41 -17.43 -6.05
N ASP A 472 -13.37 -18.20 -6.55
CA ASP A 472 -13.45 -19.64 -6.34
C ASP A 472 -12.64 -20.39 -7.40
N LEU A 473 -11.69 -21.22 -6.94
CA LEU A 473 -10.84 -22.05 -7.80
C LEU A 473 -11.58 -23.31 -8.32
N MET A 474 -12.63 -23.76 -7.63
CA MET A 474 -13.40 -24.94 -8.04
C MET A 474 -14.36 -24.66 -9.20
N ASP A 475 -14.73 -23.40 -9.43
CA ASP A 475 -15.55 -23.00 -10.56
C ASP A 475 -14.66 -22.57 -11.75
N PRO A 476 -14.59 -23.37 -12.84
CA PRO A 476 -13.76 -23.07 -14.01
C PRO A 476 -14.17 -21.80 -14.75
N SER A 477 -15.36 -21.28 -14.49
CA SER A 477 -15.85 -20.06 -15.13
C SER A 477 -15.25 -18.79 -14.53
N THR A 478 -14.69 -18.85 -13.32
CA THR A 478 -14.14 -17.68 -12.62
C THR A 478 -12.86 -17.16 -13.26
N ARG A 479 -12.59 -15.86 -13.08
CA ARG A 479 -11.35 -15.23 -13.56
C ARG A 479 -10.11 -15.91 -12.98
N ILE A 480 -10.15 -16.32 -11.70
CA ILE A 480 -9.01 -16.95 -11.03
C ILE A 480 -8.71 -18.34 -11.59
N ALA A 481 -9.72 -19.20 -11.79
CA ALA A 481 -9.52 -20.55 -12.31
C ALA A 481 -8.90 -20.52 -13.71
N ARG A 482 -9.37 -19.61 -14.58
CA ARG A 482 -8.78 -19.42 -15.92
C ARG A 482 -7.34 -18.93 -15.86
N LEU A 483 -7.02 -17.95 -15.00
CA LEU A 483 -5.65 -17.46 -14.85
C LEU A 483 -4.69 -18.57 -14.41
N VAL A 484 -5.11 -19.42 -13.47
CA VAL A 484 -4.29 -20.53 -12.95
C VAL A 484 -4.12 -21.64 -14.00
N ALA A 485 -5.16 -21.93 -14.78
CA ALA A 485 -5.12 -23.00 -15.77
C ALA A 485 -4.43 -22.61 -17.10
N GLU A 486 -4.53 -21.35 -17.52
CA GLU A 486 -4.16 -20.92 -18.88
C GLU A 486 -2.91 -20.02 -18.92
N ASP A 487 -2.64 -19.21 -17.89
CA ASP A 487 -1.50 -18.29 -17.90
C ASP A 487 -0.21 -19.03 -17.52
N ARG A 488 0.66 -19.27 -18.51
CA ARG A 488 1.94 -19.95 -18.32
C ARG A 488 2.93 -19.23 -17.39
N ARG A 489 2.66 -17.97 -17.03
CA ARG A 489 3.44 -17.23 -16.03
C ARG A 489 3.10 -17.61 -14.60
N ALA A 490 2.02 -18.39 -14.39
CA ALA A 490 1.56 -18.78 -13.07
C ALA A 490 2.60 -19.66 -12.38
N TYR A 491 2.91 -19.32 -11.13
CA TYR A 491 3.76 -20.11 -10.24
C TYR A 491 3.28 -19.98 -8.79
N GLN A 492 3.77 -20.88 -7.94
CA GLN A 492 3.50 -20.86 -6.50
C GLN A 492 4.79 -20.51 -5.74
N LEU A 493 4.68 -19.61 -4.77
CA LEU A 493 5.83 -19.22 -3.98
C LEU A 493 6.25 -20.35 -3.04
N LEU A 494 7.53 -20.74 -3.08
CA LEU A 494 8.08 -21.88 -2.33
C LEU A 494 7.34 -23.20 -2.64
N GLY A 495 7.04 -23.44 -3.91
CA GLY A 495 6.34 -24.64 -4.39
C GLY A 495 7.06 -25.95 -4.01
N GLU A 496 8.39 -25.90 -3.89
CA GLU A 496 9.24 -27.01 -3.48
C GLU A 496 8.92 -27.54 -2.07
N LEU A 497 8.32 -26.72 -1.20
CA LEU A 497 7.92 -27.13 0.15
C LEU A 497 6.60 -27.93 0.18
N ASN A 498 5.94 -28.09 -0.97
CA ASN A 498 4.70 -28.84 -1.13
C ASN A 498 3.57 -28.43 -0.16
N THR A 499 3.53 -27.13 0.21
CA THR A 499 2.47 -26.60 1.10
C THR A 499 1.13 -26.38 0.39
N LYS A 500 1.10 -26.50 -0.95
CA LYS A 500 -0.08 -26.30 -1.80
C LYS A 500 -0.77 -24.96 -1.52
N PRO A 501 -0.09 -23.84 -1.77
CA PRO A 501 -0.65 -22.50 -1.52
C PRO A 501 -1.85 -22.22 -2.44
N ALA A 502 -2.87 -21.57 -1.89
CA ALA A 502 -4.03 -21.06 -2.62
C ALA A 502 -3.81 -19.65 -3.18
N VAL A 503 -2.58 -19.15 -3.12
CA VAL A 503 -2.15 -17.91 -3.76
C VAL A 503 -1.18 -18.25 -4.87
N PHE A 504 -1.49 -17.77 -6.07
CA PHE A 504 -0.70 -17.94 -7.28
C PHE A 504 -0.11 -16.59 -7.69
N TYR A 505 1.10 -16.58 -8.23
CA TYR A 505 1.76 -15.38 -8.72
C TYR A 505 1.95 -15.49 -10.23
N LEU A 506 1.77 -14.38 -10.95
CA LEU A 506 2.11 -14.28 -12.36
C LEU A 506 3.41 -13.49 -12.47
N SER A 507 4.43 -14.07 -13.09
CA SER A 507 5.73 -13.42 -13.28
C SER A 507 5.61 -12.06 -13.99
N ARG A 508 6.53 -11.14 -13.68
CA ARG A 508 6.63 -9.84 -14.34
C ARG A 508 7.22 -10.02 -15.74
N ARG A 509 6.64 -9.39 -16.76
CA ARG A 509 7.25 -9.36 -18.09
C ARG A 509 8.22 -8.20 -18.19
N VAL A 510 9.35 -8.44 -18.83
CA VAL A 510 10.37 -7.41 -19.07
C VAL A 510 10.79 -7.48 -20.53
N GLU A 511 10.74 -6.33 -21.20
CA GLU A 511 11.16 -6.22 -22.59
C GLU A 511 12.62 -6.64 -22.73
N GLY A 512 12.90 -7.53 -23.68
CA GLY A 512 14.25 -7.91 -24.03
C GLY A 512 14.90 -6.79 -24.84
N GLU A 513 15.47 -5.77 -24.18
CA GLU A 513 16.31 -4.83 -24.92
C GLU A 513 17.62 -5.53 -25.35
N GLU A 514 17.88 -5.50 -26.67
CA GLU A 514 19.21 -5.67 -27.23
C GLU A 514 20.20 -4.85 -26.40
N ARG A 515 21.12 -5.54 -25.71
CA ARG A 515 22.22 -4.95 -24.95
C ARG A 515 22.78 -3.70 -25.66
N ARG A 516 22.33 -2.51 -25.27
CA ARG A 516 23.16 -1.31 -25.39
C ARG A 516 24.29 -1.52 -24.39
N ARG A 517 25.37 -2.11 -24.88
CA ARG A 517 26.65 -2.29 -24.18
C ARG A 517 27.16 -0.92 -23.73
N SER A 518 26.66 -0.43 -22.60
CA SER A 518 27.46 0.39 -21.70
C SER A 518 27.93 -0.57 -20.61
N SER A 519 29.25 -0.68 -20.45
CA SER A 519 29.87 -1.60 -19.51
C SER A 519 29.30 -1.38 -18.10
N PRO A 520 28.95 -2.45 -17.36
CA PRO A 520 28.53 -2.29 -15.98
C PRO A 520 29.68 -1.63 -15.18
N PRO A 521 29.41 -0.64 -14.32
CA PRO A 521 30.39 -0.18 -13.36
C PRO A 521 30.75 -1.38 -12.46
N THR A 522 32.03 -1.74 -12.41
CA THR A 522 32.54 -2.72 -11.46
C THR A 522 32.45 -2.11 -10.06
N TYR A 523 31.39 -2.44 -9.32
CA TYR A 523 31.33 -2.14 -7.89
C TYR A 523 32.20 -3.18 -7.16
N GLY A 524 33.35 -2.72 -6.64
CA GLY A 524 34.20 -3.53 -5.79
C GLY A 524 33.45 -3.89 -4.51
N THR A 525 33.38 -5.18 -4.20
CA THR A 525 32.95 -5.68 -2.90
C THR A 525 33.90 -5.14 -1.82
N ALA A 526 33.37 -4.37 -0.87
CA ALA A 526 34.01 -4.04 0.40
C ALA A 526 32.98 -4.16 1.53
#